data_AF-A0A3D0TI12-F1
#
_entry.id   AF-A0A3D0TI12-F1
#
_cell.length_a   1.000
_cell.length_b   1.000
_cell.length_c   1.000
_cell.angle_alpha   90.00
_cell.angle_beta   90.00
_cell.angle_gamma   90.00
#
_symmetry.space_group_name_H-M   'P 1'
#
loop_
_entity.id
_entity.type
_entity.pdbx_description
1 polymer ?
#
loop_
_entity_poly.entity_id
_entity_poly.type
_entity_poly.pdbx_seq_one_letter_code
_entity_poly.pdbx_strand_id
1 'polypeptide(L)'
;SLEAETGQATGWKQTGSLSIATNPDRLTHIRRQASLSQAFGIGAEEISVSNAAEKWPLMRSDDLIGAVYSPSDGRVSPSDICAALIKGAKSQGLKVFEDTPVTGIRTENGRVAAVQTAQGEISCETVVNCAGIWGRSIATMVGAVAPLHACEHFYLLTELMDSVTAPLPTLSDHDGHLYLRDEGGGLLIGCFEPQGKALDIETLPEDFAFDLLPEDWDHIEPILANAMHRIPELEQTGVKMLLNGPESFTPDDRFLLGESPELRGFFLGCGMCSVGIATGGGAGRALAEWIIDGEPSMDLWPVDIRRFVPAQNTLRTLRERSPETLALHYAVSFPGRQHQTARNLRLSPLHSRLENAGAEFAERMGWERPRWFNPENKPTAPELSFEKPGWHSLHAEEHRAAREAVVLFDQSTFGKLLVQGRDAESVLQRLCANDISKADRRVVYTAMLNKHGGYESDLTLMRLDADSFLLVTGTGQPVRDKDWIRRNLNPDEFVTVTDVTGSYAVISIAGPNSRKLLSRVSLDDFSNYGFPYYTHRTIEVGPAMVRAARL
;
A
#
# COMPACT_ATOMS: atom_id res chain seq x y z
N SER A 1 -1.82 -1.08 31.38
CA SER A 1 -0.84 -1.53 30.37
C SER A 1 -0.96 -3.03 30.21
N LEU A 2 -0.46 -3.61 29.12
CA LEU A 2 -0.44 -5.06 28.92
C LEU A 2 0.28 -5.80 30.06
N GLU A 3 1.37 -5.22 30.57
CA GLU A 3 2.08 -5.77 31.74
C GLU A 3 1.20 -5.77 33.00
N ALA A 4 0.44 -4.72 33.27
CA ALA A 4 -0.46 -4.68 34.42
C ALA A 4 -1.61 -5.71 34.31
N GLU A 5 -2.07 -5.98 33.10
CA GLU A 5 -3.13 -6.95 32.82
C GLU A 5 -2.63 -8.40 32.94
N THR A 6 -1.42 -8.66 32.44
CA THR A 6 -0.89 -10.03 32.29
C THR A 6 0.11 -10.41 33.37
N GLY A 7 0.66 -9.44 34.10
CA GLY A 7 1.81 -9.60 34.99
C GLY A 7 3.08 -10.05 34.28
N GLN A 8 3.17 -9.89 32.95
CA GLN A 8 4.36 -10.19 32.14
C GLN A 8 4.94 -8.87 31.61
N ALA A 9 6.20 -8.60 31.94
CA ALA A 9 6.88 -7.42 31.42
C ALA A 9 6.95 -7.48 29.88
N THR A 10 6.79 -6.34 29.22
CA THR A 10 6.87 -6.21 27.75
C THR A 10 8.24 -5.71 27.27
N GLY A 11 9.13 -5.39 28.21
CA GLY A 11 10.39 -4.70 27.93
C GLY A 11 10.20 -3.25 27.46
N TRP A 12 9.03 -2.65 27.67
CA TRP A 12 8.77 -1.26 27.28
C TRP A 12 9.74 -0.29 27.99
N LYS A 13 10.49 0.45 27.19
CA LYS A 13 11.35 1.55 27.63
C LYS A 13 10.99 2.79 26.81
N GLN A 14 10.39 3.77 27.48
CA GLN A 14 10.03 5.05 26.87
C GLN A 14 11.25 5.97 26.83
N THR A 15 12.14 5.76 25.87
CA THR A 15 13.36 6.55 25.69
C THR A 15 13.20 7.70 24.68
N GLY A 16 12.06 7.78 24.01
CA GLY A 16 11.78 8.71 22.93
C GLY A 16 12.39 8.27 21.58
N SER A 17 12.09 9.04 20.55
CA SER A 17 12.70 8.93 19.21
C SER A 17 13.22 10.29 18.76
N LEU A 18 14.31 10.30 18.01
CA LEU A 18 14.99 11.49 17.50
C LEU A 18 15.27 11.30 16.01
N SER A 19 14.60 12.06 15.15
CA SER A 19 14.89 12.11 13.72
C SER A 19 15.71 13.35 13.39
N ILE A 20 16.78 13.19 12.61
CA ILE A 20 17.69 14.28 12.25
C ILE A 20 17.62 14.62 10.75
N ALA A 21 18.10 15.79 10.39
CA ALA A 21 18.20 16.25 9.01
C ALA A 21 19.57 16.86 8.70
N THR A 22 20.19 16.42 7.61
CA THR A 22 21.45 16.99 7.09
C THR A 22 21.24 17.90 5.88
N ASN A 23 20.02 17.90 5.31
CA ASN A 23 19.68 18.69 4.13
C ASN A 23 18.24 19.27 4.21
N PRO A 24 17.94 20.34 3.44
CA PRO A 24 16.65 21.03 3.52
C PRO A 24 15.42 20.18 3.18
N ASP A 25 15.57 19.22 2.26
CA ASP A 25 14.47 18.33 1.87
C ASP A 25 14.13 17.37 3.02
N ARG A 26 15.14 16.80 3.69
CA ARG A 26 14.93 15.99 4.88
C ARG A 26 14.30 16.77 6.02
N LEU A 27 14.75 18.00 6.25
CA LEU A 27 14.17 18.87 7.28
C LEU A 27 12.66 19.10 7.02
N THR A 28 12.30 19.36 5.76
CA THR A 28 10.90 19.50 5.34
C THR A 28 10.12 18.19 5.57
N HIS A 29 10.72 17.04 5.24
CA HIS A 29 10.11 15.73 5.44
C HIS A 29 9.80 15.45 6.93
N ILE A 30 10.77 15.60 7.83
CA ILE A 30 10.56 15.32 9.26
C ILE A 30 9.62 16.33 9.92
N ARG A 31 9.59 17.59 9.47
CA ARG A 31 8.58 18.58 9.91
C ARG A 31 7.16 18.19 9.52
N ARG A 32 6.97 17.62 8.32
CA ARG A 32 5.66 17.11 7.88
C ARG A 32 5.24 15.91 8.72
N GLN A 33 6.17 15.03 9.10
CA GLN A 33 5.89 13.92 10.02
C GLN A 33 5.47 14.45 11.41
N ALA A 34 6.19 15.45 11.95
CA ALA A 34 5.82 16.07 13.22
C ALA A 34 4.43 16.71 13.18
N SER A 35 4.10 17.43 12.10
CA SER A 35 2.77 18.01 11.91
C SER A 35 1.67 16.94 11.83
N LEU A 36 1.94 15.80 11.19
CA LEU A 36 1.02 14.66 11.14
C LEU A 36 0.81 14.04 12.53
N SER A 37 1.90 13.82 13.29
CA SER A 37 1.84 13.32 14.67
C SER A 37 0.97 14.21 15.55
N GLN A 38 1.16 15.54 15.47
CA GLN A 38 0.36 16.51 16.21
C GLN A 38 -1.12 16.46 15.83
N ALA A 39 -1.45 16.26 14.54
CA ALA A 39 -2.84 16.10 14.09
C ALA A 39 -3.51 14.85 14.68
N PHE A 40 -2.73 13.82 15.03
CA PHE A 40 -3.19 12.62 15.73
C PHE A 40 -3.04 12.70 17.27
N GLY A 41 -2.66 13.86 17.81
CA GLY A 41 -2.48 14.04 19.25
C GLY A 41 -1.23 13.36 19.83
N ILE A 42 -0.26 13.00 18.99
CA ILE A 42 1.03 12.42 19.39
C ILE A 42 2.06 13.55 19.49
N GLY A 43 2.76 13.63 20.61
CA GLY A 43 3.77 14.66 20.86
C GLY A 43 5.01 14.45 19.99
N ALA A 44 5.24 15.38 19.07
CA ALA A 44 6.48 15.49 18.29
C ALA A 44 6.83 16.98 18.14
N GLU A 45 8.06 17.35 18.49
CA GLU A 45 8.53 18.74 18.48
C GLU A 45 9.83 18.88 17.71
N GLU A 46 9.94 19.96 16.94
CA GLU A 46 11.23 20.36 16.38
C GLU A 46 12.10 20.91 17.51
N ILE A 47 13.34 20.44 17.60
CA ILE A 47 14.31 20.86 18.60
C ILE A 47 15.57 21.43 17.94
N SER A 48 16.33 22.22 18.70
CA SER A 48 17.63 22.72 18.23
C SER A 48 18.62 21.56 18.07
N VAL A 49 19.61 21.74 17.18
CA VAL A 49 20.72 20.78 17.02
C VAL A 49 21.49 20.58 18.33
N SER A 50 21.64 21.64 19.14
CA SER A 50 22.26 21.54 20.47
C SER A 50 21.48 20.61 21.39
N ASN A 51 20.15 20.76 21.45
CA ASN A 51 19.30 19.89 22.26
C ASN A 51 19.31 18.44 21.76
N ALA A 52 19.42 18.25 20.43
CA ALA A 52 19.57 16.92 19.84
C ALA A 52 20.91 16.26 20.25
N ALA A 53 22.01 17.02 20.22
CA ALA A 53 23.33 16.56 20.65
C ALA A 53 23.38 16.26 22.16
N GLU A 54 22.68 17.04 23.00
CA GLU A 54 22.54 16.74 24.43
C GLU A 54 21.80 15.41 24.67
N LYS A 55 20.79 15.10 23.84
CA LYS A 55 20.04 13.83 23.91
C LYS A 55 20.80 12.64 23.34
N TRP A 56 21.71 12.88 22.40
CA TRP A 56 22.54 11.88 21.72
C TRP A 56 24.02 12.30 21.73
N PRO A 57 24.73 12.18 22.88
CA PRO A 57 26.09 12.73 23.03
C PRO A 57 27.15 12.08 22.14
N LEU A 58 26.91 10.84 21.70
CA LEU A 58 27.80 10.07 20.82
C LEU A 58 27.70 10.51 19.35
N MET A 59 26.66 11.26 19.03
CA MET A 59 26.33 11.66 17.67
C MET A 59 27.16 12.86 17.24
N ARG A 60 27.85 12.76 16.11
CA ARG A 60 28.40 13.93 15.44
C ARG A 60 27.25 14.78 14.92
N SER A 61 27.23 16.07 15.27
CA SER A 61 26.07 16.95 15.03
C SER A 61 26.40 18.22 14.23
N ASP A 62 27.63 18.39 13.79
CA ASP A 62 28.13 19.58 13.10
C ASP A 62 27.59 19.73 11.66
N ASP A 63 27.13 18.63 11.06
CA ASP A 63 26.49 18.58 9.75
C ASP A 63 24.95 18.67 9.80
N LEU A 64 24.36 18.77 10.99
CA LEU A 64 22.92 18.79 11.16
C LEU A 64 22.34 20.19 10.96
N ILE A 65 21.20 20.26 10.28
CA ILE A 65 20.45 21.50 10.07
C ILE A 65 19.11 21.53 10.81
N GLY A 66 18.70 20.42 11.44
CA GLY A 66 17.51 20.36 12.28
C GLY A 66 17.20 18.95 12.78
N ALA A 67 16.28 18.85 13.73
CA ALA A 67 15.87 17.59 14.33
C ALA A 67 14.43 17.65 14.87
N VAL A 68 13.76 16.50 14.93
CA VAL A 68 12.44 16.31 15.54
C VAL A 68 12.55 15.25 16.62
N TYR A 69 11.98 15.51 17.79
CA TYR A 69 11.97 14.62 18.94
C TYR A 69 10.55 14.26 19.36
N SER A 70 10.30 12.97 19.59
CA SER A 70 9.02 12.44 20.08
C SER A 70 9.21 11.76 21.44
N PRO A 71 8.85 12.39 22.57
CA PRO A 71 9.14 11.87 23.91
C PRO A 71 8.30 10.66 24.33
N SER A 72 7.15 10.44 23.70
CA SER A 72 6.26 9.30 24.00
C SER A 72 6.74 7.99 23.39
N ASP A 73 7.67 8.08 22.44
CA ASP A 73 8.17 6.91 21.73
C ASP A 73 9.12 6.10 22.61
N GLY A 74 9.45 4.91 22.13
CA GLY A 74 10.31 4.02 22.86
C GLY A 74 10.51 2.72 22.11
N ARG A 75 10.86 1.69 22.87
CA ARG A 75 11.13 0.35 22.36
C ARG A 75 10.56 -0.69 23.30
N VAL A 76 10.29 -1.85 22.74
CA VAL A 76 9.88 -3.06 23.46
C VAL A 76 10.86 -4.19 23.17
N SER A 77 10.80 -5.25 23.95
CA SER A 77 11.40 -6.53 23.58
C SER A 77 10.37 -7.32 22.76
N PRO A 78 10.64 -7.66 21.49
CA PRO A 78 9.71 -8.40 20.63
C PRO A 78 9.24 -9.73 21.23
N SER A 79 10.16 -10.47 21.86
CA SER A 79 9.84 -11.75 22.51
C SER A 79 8.96 -11.55 23.74
N ASP A 80 9.24 -10.52 24.54
CA ASP A 80 8.48 -10.24 25.77
C ASP A 80 7.06 -9.74 25.49
N ILE A 81 6.87 -8.88 24.48
CA ILE A 81 5.53 -8.44 24.08
C ILE A 81 4.71 -9.61 23.54
N CYS A 82 5.32 -10.51 22.74
CA CYS A 82 4.67 -11.72 22.27
C CYS A 82 4.25 -12.63 23.44
N ALA A 83 5.17 -12.89 24.38
CA ALA A 83 4.89 -13.68 25.57
C ALA A 83 3.76 -13.08 26.43
N ALA A 84 3.76 -11.76 26.61
CA ALA A 84 2.71 -11.06 27.35
C ALA A 84 1.34 -11.19 26.65
N LEU A 85 1.27 -10.95 25.33
CA LEU A 85 0.05 -11.11 24.54
C LEU A 85 -0.50 -12.55 24.61
N ILE A 86 0.37 -13.56 24.44
CA ILE A 86 -0.01 -14.96 24.52
C ILE A 86 -0.52 -15.32 25.92
N LYS A 87 0.14 -14.84 26.98
CA LYS A 87 -0.29 -15.06 28.37
C LYS A 87 -1.68 -14.46 28.61
N GLY A 88 -1.90 -13.22 28.18
CA GLY A 88 -3.19 -12.53 28.27
C GLY A 88 -4.28 -13.31 27.53
N ALA A 89 -4.03 -13.69 26.27
CA ALA A 89 -5.00 -14.42 25.47
C ALA A 89 -5.31 -15.82 26.02
N LYS A 90 -4.28 -16.56 26.50
CA LYS A 90 -4.49 -17.87 27.16
C LYS A 90 -5.34 -17.75 28.42
N SER A 91 -5.20 -16.67 29.19
CA SER A 91 -6.04 -16.43 30.37
C SER A 91 -7.52 -16.23 30.03
N GLN A 92 -7.82 -15.84 28.78
CA GLN A 92 -9.16 -15.70 28.22
C GLN A 92 -9.62 -16.93 27.41
N GLY A 93 -8.88 -18.05 27.45
CA GLY A 93 -9.26 -19.30 26.82
C GLY A 93 -8.68 -19.55 25.42
N LEU A 94 -7.76 -18.71 24.92
CA LEU A 94 -7.03 -19.00 23.67
C LEU A 94 -6.25 -20.32 23.80
N LYS A 95 -6.35 -21.17 22.78
CA LYS A 95 -5.51 -22.35 22.63
C LYS A 95 -4.38 -22.05 21.64
N VAL A 96 -3.16 -22.46 21.98
CA VAL A 96 -1.97 -22.30 21.14
C VAL A 96 -1.41 -23.67 20.84
N PHE A 97 -1.16 -23.94 19.58
CA PHE A 97 -0.59 -25.18 19.07
C PHE A 97 0.70 -24.82 18.33
N GLU A 98 1.84 -25.03 18.98
CA GLU A 98 3.18 -24.87 18.38
C GLU A 98 3.55 -26.14 17.61
N ASP A 99 4.57 -26.08 16.75
CA ASP A 99 5.02 -27.21 15.91
C ASP A 99 3.89 -27.88 15.11
N THR A 100 2.89 -27.07 14.73
CA THR A 100 1.65 -27.50 14.07
C THR A 100 1.46 -26.69 12.78
N PRO A 101 2.29 -26.95 11.73
CA PRO A 101 2.20 -26.21 10.48
C PRO A 101 0.86 -26.47 9.77
N VAL A 102 0.30 -25.40 9.21
CA VAL A 102 -0.88 -25.48 8.34
C VAL A 102 -0.46 -26.09 7.01
N THR A 103 -1.12 -27.17 6.62
CA THR A 103 -0.87 -27.86 5.33
C THR A 103 -1.96 -27.63 4.30
N GLY A 104 -3.11 -27.11 4.73
CA GLY A 104 -4.23 -26.78 3.85
C GLY A 104 -5.35 -26.05 4.58
N ILE A 105 -6.27 -25.48 3.82
CA ILE A 105 -7.47 -24.83 4.34
C ILE A 105 -8.65 -25.35 3.53
N ARG A 106 -9.58 -26.01 4.22
CA ARG A 106 -10.79 -26.54 3.59
C ARG A 106 -11.82 -25.43 3.47
N THR A 107 -12.48 -25.39 2.31
CA THR A 107 -13.51 -24.40 1.99
C THR A 107 -14.83 -25.09 1.65
N GLU A 108 -15.94 -24.46 2.00
CA GLU A 108 -17.29 -24.88 1.66
C GLU A 108 -18.10 -23.67 1.23
N ASN A 109 -18.84 -23.77 0.11
CA ASN A 109 -19.72 -22.70 -0.38
C ASN A 109 -19.06 -21.31 -0.48
N GLY A 110 -17.78 -21.26 -0.86
CA GLY A 110 -17.02 -20.01 -0.98
C GLY A 110 -16.64 -19.36 0.35
N ARG A 111 -16.60 -20.14 1.44
CA ARG A 111 -16.16 -19.73 2.78
C ARG A 111 -15.15 -20.71 3.36
N VAL A 112 -14.26 -20.23 4.24
CA VAL A 112 -13.46 -21.07 5.14
C VAL A 112 -14.36 -22.01 5.95
N ALA A 113 -13.95 -23.27 6.09
CA ALA A 113 -14.63 -24.28 6.90
C ALA A 113 -13.70 -24.98 7.90
N ALA A 114 -12.41 -25.13 7.57
CA ALA A 114 -11.43 -25.71 8.49
C ALA A 114 -9.97 -25.43 8.07
N VAL A 115 -9.05 -25.61 9.02
CA VAL A 115 -7.60 -25.65 8.81
C VAL A 115 -7.10 -27.09 8.93
N GLN A 116 -6.24 -27.52 8.02
CA GLN A 116 -5.68 -28.86 7.96
C GLN A 116 -4.23 -28.85 8.47
N THR A 117 -3.90 -29.85 9.27
CA THR A 117 -2.56 -30.06 9.88
C THR A 117 -2.23 -31.55 9.86
N ALA A 118 -0.98 -31.92 10.14
CA ALA A 118 -0.59 -33.33 10.28
C ALA A 118 -1.29 -34.03 11.46
N GLN A 119 -1.71 -33.27 12.47
CA GLN A 119 -2.34 -33.74 13.70
C GLN A 119 -3.88 -33.84 13.56
N GLY A 120 -4.43 -33.45 12.41
CA GLY A 120 -5.86 -33.47 12.12
C GLY A 120 -6.39 -32.13 11.65
N GLU A 121 -7.71 -32.07 11.50
CA GLU A 121 -8.41 -30.89 11.02
C GLU A 121 -9.02 -30.09 12.18
N ILE A 122 -8.90 -28.76 12.12
CA ILE A 122 -9.48 -27.82 13.07
C ILE A 122 -10.60 -27.05 12.37
N SER A 123 -11.85 -27.39 12.68
CA SER A 123 -13.03 -26.71 12.13
C SER A 123 -13.09 -25.24 12.60
N CYS A 124 -13.30 -24.32 11.67
CA CYS A 124 -13.38 -22.89 11.93
C CYS A 124 -14.11 -22.16 10.80
N GLU A 125 -14.73 -21.02 11.13
CA GLU A 125 -15.43 -20.18 10.14
C GLU A 125 -14.56 -19.04 9.61
N THR A 126 -13.45 -18.76 10.30
CA THR A 126 -12.53 -17.66 10.04
C THR A 126 -11.09 -18.11 10.24
N VAL A 127 -10.22 -17.74 9.31
CA VAL A 127 -8.75 -17.90 9.38
C VAL A 127 -8.13 -16.53 9.21
N VAL A 128 -7.13 -16.22 10.05
CA VAL A 128 -6.34 -14.99 9.94
C VAL A 128 -4.90 -15.35 9.61
N ASN A 129 -4.45 -14.96 8.43
CA ASN A 129 -3.10 -15.21 7.94
C ASN A 129 -2.13 -14.14 8.47
N CYS A 130 -1.46 -14.47 9.58
CA CYS A 130 -0.39 -13.69 10.20
C CYS A 130 0.99 -14.34 10.02
N ALA A 131 1.18 -15.14 8.97
CA ALA A 131 2.34 -16.02 8.80
C ALA A 131 3.61 -15.32 8.29
N GLY A 132 3.84 -14.05 8.63
CA GLY A 132 5.07 -13.31 8.29
C GLY A 132 5.47 -13.43 6.80
N ILE A 133 6.72 -13.85 6.56
CA ILE A 133 7.27 -14.09 5.22
C ILE A 133 6.55 -15.21 4.44
N TRP A 134 5.92 -16.15 5.15
CA TRP A 134 5.14 -17.25 4.55
C TRP A 134 3.69 -16.86 4.21
N GLY A 135 3.28 -15.62 4.48
CA GLY A 135 1.91 -15.16 4.27
C GLY A 135 1.40 -15.42 2.85
N ARG A 136 2.25 -15.24 1.83
CA ARG A 136 1.90 -15.55 0.44
C ARG A 136 1.65 -17.05 0.20
N SER A 137 2.47 -17.92 0.80
CA SER A 137 2.35 -19.37 0.66
C SER A 137 1.03 -19.87 1.28
N ILE A 138 0.66 -19.36 2.45
CA ILE A 138 -0.63 -19.67 3.09
C ILE A 138 -1.81 -19.19 2.24
N ALA A 139 -1.77 -17.96 1.71
CA ALA A 139 -2.83 -17.43 0.85
C ALA A 139 -2.99 -18.24 -0.45
N THR A 140 -1.89 -18.77 -0.99
CA THR A 140 -1.90 -19.59 -2.21
C THR A 140 -2.69 -20.89 -2.03
N MET A 141 -2.76 -21.47 -0.82
CA MET A 141 -3.53 -22.69 -0.53
C MET A 141 -5.02 -22.55 -0.86
N VAL A 142 -5.54 -21.32 -0.84
CA VAL A 142 -6.95 -21.00 -1.12
C VAL A 142 -7.14 -20.12 -2.36
N GLY A 143 -6.07 -19.89 -3.13
CA GLY A 143 -6.09 -19.01 -4.30
C GLY A 143 -6.29 -17.53 -3.99
N ALA A 144 -6.04 -17.09 -2.75
CA ALA A 144 -6.15 -15.68 -2.36
C ALA A 144 -4.90 -14.87 -2.75
N VAL A 145 -5.09 -13.57 -2.96
CA VAL A 145 -4.00 -12.63 -3.24
C VAL A 145 -3.36 -12.15 -1.93
N ALA A 146 -2.03 -12.17 -1.86
CA ALA A 146 -1.24 -11.70 -0.72
C ALA A 146 0.14 -11.20 -1.21
N PRO A 147 0.20 -9.99 -1.81
CA PRO A 147 1.39 -9.51 -2.49
C PRO A 147 2.41 -9.04 -1.46
N LEU A 148 3.25 -9.97 -1.05
CA LEU A 148 4.41 -9.74 -0.19
C LEU A 148 5.55 -10.65 -0.60
N HIS A 149 6.77 -10.20 -0.36
CA HIS A 149 7.97 -11.02 -0.54
C HIS A 149 9.04 -10.62 0.47
N ALA A 150 9.92 -11.58 0.78
CA ALA A 150 10.96 -11.36 1.77
C ALA A 150 12.15 -10.64 1.14
N CYS A 151 12.74 -9.73 1.90
CA CYS A 151 14.06 -9.18 1.66
C CYS A 151 14.97 -9.51 2.84
N GLU A 152 16.28 -9.52 2.59
CA GLU A 152 17.29 -9.51 3.66
C GLU A 152 17.26 -8.14 4.35
N HIS A 153 17.41 -8.13 5.68
CA HIS A 153 17.47 -6.92 6.50
C HIS A 153 18.55 -7.05 7.56
N PHE A 154 19.32 -5.97 7.75
CA PHE A 154 20.56 -6.01 8.51
C PHE A 154 20.53 -5.12 9.74
N TYR A 155 21.15 -5.61 10.82
CA TYR A 155 21.60 -4.75 11.91
C TYR A 155 22.85 -5.32 12.59
N LEU A 156 23.66 -4.43 13.11
CA LEU A 156 24.91 -4.71 13.79
C LEU A 156 24.76 -4.43 15.28
N LEU A 157 25.36 -5.29 16.10
CA LEU A 157 25.54 -5.06 17.54
C LEU A 157 27.01 -4.81 17.83
N THR A 158 27.32 -3.72 18.51
CA THR A 158 28.68 -3.43 18.94
C THR A 158 29.05 -4.25 20.19
N GLU A 159 30.34 -4.28 20.49
CA GLU A 159 30.82 -4.57 21.85
C GLU A 159 30.39 -3.47 22.84
N LEU A 160 30.68 -3.69 24.13
CA LEU A 160 30.40 -2.70 25.17
C LEU A 160 31.14 -1.40 24.90
N MET A 161 30.46 -0.28 25.12
CA MET A 161 31.01 1.06 24.94
C MET A 161 30.87 1.83 26.26
N ASP A 162 31.99 2.22 26.87
CA ASP A 162 32.00 2.99 28.13
C ASP A 162 31.26 4.34 28.00
N SER A 163 31.15 4.84 26.79
CA SER A 163 30.46 6.09 26.45
C SER A 163 28.93 5.96 26.45
N VAL A 164 28.37 4.74 26.34
CA VAL A 164 26.93 4.45 26.44
C VAL A 164 26.55 4.35 27.92
N THR A 165 26.36 5.50 28.56
CA THR A 165 26.16 5.60 30.02
C THR A 165 24.70 5.66 30.48
N ALA A 166 23.77 5.91 29.56
CA ALA A 166 22.35 6.02 29.84
C ALA A 166 21.50 5.53 28.64
N PRO A 167 20.22 5.19 28.86
CA PRO A 167 19.32 4.86 27.75
C PRO A 167 19.20 6.04 26.78
N LEU A 168 19.35 5.76 25.49
CA LEU A 168 19.28 6.74 24.42
C LEU A 168 17.92 6.66 23.72
N PRO A 169 17.37 7.80 23.22
CA PRO A 169 16.27 7.77 22.26
C PRO A 169 16.64 6.93 21.04
N THR A 170 15.66 6.39 20.32
CA THR A 170 15.98 5.78 19.01
C THR A 170 16.34 6.90 18.03
N LEU A 171 17.57 6.91 17.53
CA LEU A 171 18.04 7.87 16.54
C LEU A 171 17.72 7.36 15.13
N SER A 172 17.10 8.20 14.32
CA SER A 172 16.85 7.95 12.90
C SER A 172 17.65 8.94 12.05
N ASP A 173 18.73 8.46 11.44
CA ASP A 173 19.48 9.18 10.42
C ASP A 173 19.07 8.66 9.03
N HIS A 174 17.92 9.15 8.56
CA HIS A 174 17.39 8.72 7.26
C HIS A 174 18.27 9.13 6.08
N ASP A 175 19.11 10.17 6.22
CA ASP A 175 20.04 10.59 5.16
C ASP A 175 21.26 9.66 5.10
N GLY A 176 21.69 9.14 6.26
CA GLY A 176 22.72 8.10 6.37
C GLY A 176 22.21 6.67 6.19
N HIS A 177 20.89 6.47 6.03
CA HIS A 177 20.21 5.17 5.95
C HIS A 177 20.23 4.36 7.26
N LEU A 178 20.29 5.01 8.43
CA LEU A 178 20.52 4.35 9.72
C LEU A 178 19.38 4.56 10.71
N TYR A 179 19.18 3.56 11.55
CA TYR A 179 18.56 3.71 12.85
C TYR A 179 19.47 3.13 13.94
N LEU A 180 19.59 3.86 15.06
CA LEU A 180 20.51 3.54 16.13
C LEU A 180 19.83 3.62 17.49
N ARG A 181 20.26 2.76 18.41
CA ARG A 181 19.83 2.82 19.82
C ARG A 181 20.81 2.08 20.70
N ASP A 182 20.81 2.36 22.01
CA ASP A 182 21.58 1.54 22.94
C ASP A 182 21.02 0.11 23.00
N GLU A 183 21.92 -0.87 23.14
CA GLU A 183 21.58 -2.29 23.34
C GLU A 183 22.70 -2.97 24.14
N GLY A 184 22.35 -3.62 25.25
CA GLY A 184 23.29 -4.40 26.05
C GLY A 184 24.56 -3.68 26.54
N GLY A 185 24.56 -2.34 26.64
CA GLY A 185 25.75 -1.54 27.01
C GLY A 185 26.63 -1.12 25.83
N GLY A 186 26.21 -1.41 24.60
CA GLY A 186 26.76 -0.86 23.36
C GLY A 186 25.63 -0.26 22.50
N LEU A 187 25.76 -0.34 21.18
CA LEU A 187 24.77 0.13 20.22
C LEU A 187 24.23 -1.01 19.34
N LEU A 188 22.94 -0.91 19.01
CA LEU A 188 22.36 -1.53 17.83
C LEU A 188 22.35 -0.50 16.71
N ILE A 189 22.85 -0.91 15.54
CA ILE A 189 22.92 -0.08 14.33
C ILE A 189 22.26 -0.86 13.20
N GLY A 190 21.05 -0.48 12.83
CA GLY A 190 20.37 -1.08 11.67
C GLY A 190 20.22 -0.09 10.53
N CYS A 191 19.86 -0.61 9.37
CA CYS A 191 19.83 0.20 8.15
C CYS A 191 18.70 -0.16 7.20
N PHE A 192 18.39 0.77 6.29
CA PHE A 192 17.61 0.51 5.10
C PHE A 192 18.43 0.97 3.90
N GLU A 193 19.26 0.08 3.40
CA GLU A 193 20.23 0.37 2.36
C GLU A 193 19.57 0.70 1.00
N PRO A 194 20.18 1.58 0.19
CA PRO A 194 19.66 1.91 -1.15
C PRO A 194 19.53 0.73 -2.11
N GLN A 195 20.21 -0.38 -1.84
CA GLN A 195 20.23 -1.56 -2.69
C GLN A 195 19.71 -2.77 -1.91
N GLY A 196 18.40 -2.85 -1.65
CA GLY A 196 17.81 -3.99 -0.97
C GLY A 196 18.09 -5.33 -1.69
N LYS A 197 18.03 -6.44 -0.95
CA LYS A 197 18.22 -7.79 -1.50
C LYS A 197 16.95 -8.61 -1.34
N ALA A 198 16.35 -9.04 -2.45
CA ALA A 198 15.25 -9.99 -2.41
C ALA A 198 15.76 -11.35 -1.94
N LEU A 199 15.00 -12.02 -1.09
CA LEU A 199 15.32 -13.35 -0.60
C LEU A 199 14.63 -14.42 -1.44
N ASP A 200 15.39 -15.38 -1.94
CA ASP A 200 14.83 -16.59 -2.55
C ASP A 200 14.24 -17.48 -1.45
N ILE A 201 13.00 -17.17 -1.02
CA ILE A 201 12.30 -17.84 0.09
C ILE A 201 12.19 -19.36 -0.10
N GLU A 202 12.18 -19.84 -1.34
CA GLU A 202 12.14 -21.26 -1.70
C GLU A 202 13.45 -22.01 -1.38
N THR A 203 14.52 -21.28 -1.07
CA THR A 203 15.80 -21.87 -0.64
C THR A 203 15.88 -22.07 0.87
N LEU A 204 14.96 -21.46 1.64
CA LEU A 204 14.89 -21.65 3.08
C LEU A 204 14.33 -23.05 3.40
N PRO A 205 14.84 -23.71 4.46
CA PRO A 205 14.20 -24.89 5.02
C PRO A 205 12.73 -24.63 5.37
N GLU A 206 11.87 -25.65 5.24
CA GLU A 206 10.45 -25.52 5.61
C GLU A 206 10.26 -25.20 7.11
N ASP A 207 11.21 -25.61 7.95
CA ASP A 207 11.26 -25.41 9.40
C ASP A 207 12.16 -24.23 9.81
N PHE A 208 12.51 -23.32 8.89
CA PHE A 208 13.30 -22.13 9.20
C PHE A 208 12.62 -21.27 10.28
N ALA A 209 13.12 -21.33 11.51
CA ALA A 209 12.59 -20.63 12.66
C ALA A 209 13.68 -20.41 13.70
N PHE A 210 13.71 -19.23 14.33
CA PHE A 210 14.77 -18.83 15.27
C PHE A 210 16.19 -18.88 14.67
N ASP A 211 16.28 -18.82 13.34
CA ASP A 211 17.52 -18.81 12.57
C ASP A 211 17.76 -17.45 11.91
N LEU A 212 19.01 -17.21 11.52
CA LEU A 212 19.46 -16.04 10.77
C LEU A 212 20.04 -16.47 9.43
N LEU A 213 20.01 -15.55 8.47
CA LEU A 213 20.72 -15.71 7.20
C LEU A 213 22.24 -15.49 7.43
N PRO A 214 23.10 -15.98 6.51
CA PRO A 214 24.53 -15.70 6.60
C PRO A 214 24.82 -14.20 6.62
N GLU A 215 25.87 -13.84 7.36
CA GLU A 215 26.43 -12.48 7.36
C GLU A 215 26.88 -12.09 5.95
N ASP A 216 26.72 -10.81 5.59
CA ASP A 216 27.15 -10.25 4.32
C ASP A 216 27.84 -8.90 4.55
N TRP A 217 29.14 -8.96 4.83
CA TRP A 217 29.95 -7.79 5.19
C TRP A 217 30.20 -6.85 4.02
N ASP A 218 30.38 -7.38 2.82
CA ASP A 218 30.59 -6.59 1.60
C ASP A 218 29.36 -5.72 1.30
N HIS A 219 28.16 -6.25 1.57
CA HIS A 219 26.90 -5.53 1.38
C HIS A 219 26.72 -4.36 2.35
N ILE A 220 27.07 -4.55 3.62
CA ILE A 220 26.87 -3.53 4.66
C ILE A 220 28.02 -2.54 4.80
N GLU A 221 29.21 -2.81 4.26
CA GLU A 221 30.39 -1.95 4.35
C GLU A 221 30.11 -0.47 4.03
N PRO A 222 29.38 -0.12 2.94
CA PRO A 222 29.07 1.29 2.64
C PRO A 222 28.22 1.96 3.72
N ILE A 223 27.33 1.19 4.37
CA ILE A 223 26.47 1.68 5.45
C ILE A 223 27.27 1.86 6.74
N LEU A 224 28.26 0.99 7.01
CA LEU A 224 29.15 1.13 8.15
C LEU A 224 29.95 2.45 8.09
N ALA A 225 30.34 2.89 6.89
CA ALA A 225 30.97 4.19 6.71
C ALA A 225 30.05 5.35 7.16
N ASN A 226 28.76 5.28 6.84
CA ASN A 226 27.76 6.25 7.33
C ASN A 226 27.58 6.16 8.85
N ALA A 227 27.61 4.95 9.41
CA ALA A 227 27.50 4.75 10.85
C ALA A 227 28.69 5.35 11.60
N MET A 228 29.91 5.12 11.14
CA MET A 228 31.13 5.74 11.69
C MET A 228 31.13 7.26 11.53
N HIS A 229 30.62 7.77 10.41
CA HIS A 229 30.44 9.22 10.21
C HIS A 229 29.47 9.82 11.25
N ARG A 230 28.35 9.14 11.52
CA ARG A 230 27.35 9.59 12.49
C ARG A 230 27.83 9.40 13.94
N ILE A 231 28.54 8.31 14.24
CA ILE A 231 29.08 7.95 15.55
C ILE A 231 30.60 7.66 15.41
N PRO A 232 31.47 8.69 15.52
CA PRO A 232 32.91 8.55 15.26
C PRO A 232 33.63 7.49 16.10
N GLU A 233 33.14 7.22 17.32
CA GLU A 233 33.72 6.19 18.20
C GLU A 233 33.66 4.78 17.60
N LEU A 234 32.76 4.54 16.65
CA LEU A 234 32.65 3.24 15.96
C LEU A 234 33.90 2.87 15.16
N GLU A 235 34.74 3.83 14.77
CA GLU A 235 36.03 3.55 14.12
C GLU A 235 36.97 2.69 14.98
N GLN A 236 36.76 2.69 16.30
CA GLN A 236 37.59 1.97 17.27
C GLN A 236 36.80 0.92 18.07
N THR A 237 35.51 0.77 17.78
CA THR A 237 34.62 -0.12 18.53
C THR A 237 34.55 -1.49 17.85
N GLY A 238 34.71 -2.56 18.63
CA GLY A 238 34.55 -3.93 18.13
C GLY A 238 33.09 -4.24 17.76
N VAL A 239 32.91 -5.16 16.81
CA VAL A 239 31.59 -5.69 16.46
C VAL A 239 31.36 -7.00 17.19
N LYS A 240 30.23 -7.09 17.91
CA LYS A 240 29.83 -8.32 18.58
C LYS A 240 29.15 -9.29 17.61
N MET A 241 28.32 -8.79 16.70
CA MET A 241 27.55 -9.60 15.76
C MET A 241 27.01 -8.75 14.62
N LEU A 242 27.02 -9.30 13.40
CA LEU A 242 26.19 -8.82 12.30
C LEU A 242 24.98 -9.77 12.16
N LEU A 243 23.78 -9.21 12.16
CA LEU A 243 22.55 -9.96 12.00
C LEU A 243 21.97 -9.69 10.61
N ASN A 244 21.64 -10.77 9.92
CA ASN A 244 20.91 -10.76 8.65
C ASN A 244 19.63 -11.59 8.83
N GLY A 245 18.48 -10.93 8.81
CA GLY A 245 17.18 -11.56 9.02
C GLY A 245 16.27 -11.39 7.80
N PRO A 246 15.35 -12.34 7.54
CA PRO A 246 14.36 -12.16 6.51
C PRO A 246 13.22 -11.26 7.00
N GLU A 247 12.81 -10.29 6.19
CA GLU A 247 11.68 -9.43 6.50
C GLU A 247 10.73 -9.25 5.31
N SER A 248 9.43 -9.23 5.57
CA SER A 248 8.41 -9.18 4.52
C SER A 248 8.07 -7.75 4.10
N PHE A 249 8.16 -7.46 2.81
CA PHE A 249 7.75 -6.20 2.20
C PHE A 249 6.60 -6.41 1.22
N THR A 250 5.69 -5.45 1.16
CA THR A 250 4.62 -5.40 0.15
C THR A 250 5.02 -4.42 -0.97
N PRO A 251 4.38 -4.46 -2.15
CA PRO A 251 4.75 -3.58 -3.26
C PRO A 251 4.69 -2.07 -3.00
N ASP A 252 4.01 -1.63 -1.94
CA ASP A 252 3.76 -0.22 -1.63
C ASP A 252 4.20 0.21 -0.22
N ASP A 253 4.98 -0.62 0.47
CA ASP A 253 5.47 -0.39 1.84
C ASP A 253 4.35 -0.23 2.90
N ARG A 254 3.18 -0.81 2.63
CA ARG A 254 2.05 -0.82 3.56
C ARG A 254 1.67 -2.26 3.86
N PHE A 255 1.43 -2.57 5.14
CA PHE A 255 1.01 -3.92 5.53
C PHE A 255 -0.35 -4.32 4.95
N LEU A 256 -0.65 -5.62 4.99
CA LEU A 256 -1.88 -6.20 4.48
C LEU A 256 -2.83 -6.49 5.63
N LEU A 257 -3.98 -5.80 5.65
CA LEU A 257 -5.11 -6.09 6.51
C LEU A 257 -6.37 -6.40 5.70
N GLY A 258 -7.25 -7.19 6.31
CA GLY A 258 -8.64 -7.33 5.86
C GLY A 258 -8.96 -8.67 5.22
N GLU A 259 -10.24 -8.82 4.91
CA GLU A 259 -10.76 -10.06 4.32
C GLU A 259 -10.44 -10.15 2.83
N SER A 260 -9.97 -11.32 2.40
CA SER A 260 -9.71 -11.59 0.99
C SER A 260 -11.01 -11.49 0.17
N PRO A 261 -10.97 -10.86 -1.02
CA PRO A 261 -12.12 -10.83 -1.93
C PRO A 261 -12.37 -12.18 -2.62
N GLU A 262 -11.44 -13.14 -2.54
CA GLU A 262 -11.56 -14.46 -3.14
C GLU A 262 -12.30 -15.47 -2.24
N LEU A 263 -12.18 -15.35 -0.91
CA LEU A 263 -12.71 -16.34 0.04
C LEU A 263 -13.27 -15.69 1.30
N ARG A 264 -14.54 -15.94 1.61
CA ARG A 264 -15.16 -15.45 2.85
C ARG A 264 -14.54 -16.12 4.08
N GLY A 265 -14.30 -15.34 5.14
CA GLY A 265 -13.68 -15.79 6.37
C GLY A 265 -12.15 -15.91 6.32
N PHE A 266 -11.49 -15.61 5.19
CA PHE A 266 -10.03 -15.62 5.11
C PHE A 266 -9.49 -14.18 5.20
N PHE A 267 -8.86 -13.84 6.31
CA PHE A 267 -8.31 -12.52 6.59
C PHE A 267 -6.79 -12.50 6.49
N LEU A 268 -6.22 -11.36 6.13
CA LEU A 268 -4.78 -11.12 6.14
C LEU A 268 -4.41 -10.17 7.28
N GLY A 269 -3.25 -10.45 7.88
CA GLY A 269 -2.59 -9.65 8.92
C GLY A 269 -1.08 -9.80 8.82
N CYS A 270 -0.51 -9.54 7.64
CA CYS A 270 0.87 -9.87 7.29
C CYS A 270 1.53 -8.82 6.39
N GLY A 271 2.80 -9.02 6.01
CA GLY A 271 3.53 -8.08 5.16
C GLY A 271 3.91 -6.80 5.90
N MET A 272 4.43 -6.92 7.12
CA MET A 272 4.51 -5.78 8.05
C MET A 272 5.56 -4.70 7.71
N CYS A 273 6.35 -4.85 6.64
CA CYS A 273 7.27 -3.83 6.11
C CYS A 273 8.16 -3.21 7.19
N SER A 274 8.83 -4.05 7.99
CA SER A 274 9.72 -3.66 9.11
C SER A 274 9.11 -2.74 10.19
N VAL A 275 7.79 -2.58 10.22
CA VAL A 275 7.07 -1.80 11.27
C VAL A 275 6.13 -2.67 12.11
N GLY A 276 6.25 -3.99 12.04
CA GLY A 276 5.32 -4.94 12.67
C GLY A 276 5.24 -4.83 14.19
N ILE A 277 6.37 -4.56 14.86
CA ILE A 277 6.38 -4.37 16.32
C ILE A 277 5.67 -3.07 16.72
N ALA A 278 5.92 -1.98 15.98
CA ALA A 278 5.32 -0.68 16.27
C ALA A 278 3.82 -0.64 15.98
N THR A 279 3.38 -1.35 14.92
CA THR A 279 1.99 -1.29 14.43
C THR A 279 1.13 -2.47 14.88
N GLY A 280 1.73 -3.60 15.30
CA GLY A 280 1.05 -4.87 15.52
C GLY A 280 -0.10 -4.81 16.52
N GLY A 281 0.04 -4.04 17.61
CA GLY A 281 -1.06 -3.85 18.57
C GLY A 281 -2.28 -3.17 17.97
N GLY A 282 -2.08 -2.07 17.24
CA GLY A 282 -3.15 -1.33 16.57
C GLY A 282 -3.76 -2.11 15.41
N ALA A 283 -2.92 -2.74 14.59
CA ALA A 283 -3.34 -3.58 13.47
C ALA A 283 -4.14 -4.80 13.94
N GLY A 284 -3.70 -5.47 15.01
CA GLY A 284 -4.41 -6.59 15.62
C GLY A 284 -5.78 -6.20 16.16
N ARG A 285 -5.89 -5.04 16.83
CA ARG A 285 -7.19 -4.50 17.28
C ARG A 285 -8.12 -4.23 16.09
N ALA A 286 -7.64 -3.50 15.09
CA ALA A 286 -8.43 -3.13 13.92
C ALA A 286 -8.93 -4.37 13.16
N LEU A 287 -8.10 -5.40 13.03
CA LEU A 287 -8.47 -6.66 12.40
C LEU A 287 -9.48 -7.46 13.23
N ALA A 288 -9.32 -7.50 14.55
CA ALA A 288 -10.28 -8.16 15.45
C ALA A 288 -11.66 -7.48 15.40
N GLU A 289 -11.71 -6.15 15.46
CA GLU A 289 -12.95 -5.37 15.29
C GLU A 289 -13.60 -5.68 13.94
N TRP A 290 -12.82 -5.71 12.86
CA TRP A 290 -13.33 -6.06 11.53
C TRP A 290 -13.92 -7.48 11.47
N ILE A 291 -13.25 -8.47 12.07
CA ILE A 291 -13.77 -9.84 12.11
C ILE A 291 -15.09 -9.93 12.89
N ILE A 292 -15.19 -9.22 14.02
CA ILE A 292 -16.35 -9.26 14.90
C ILE A 292 -17.55 -8.53 14.28
N ASP A 293 -17.33 -7.32 13.76
CA ASP A 293 -18.40 -6.44 13.29
C ASP A 293 -18.74 -6.64 11.80
N GLY A 294 -17.88 -7.37 11.07
CA GLY A 294 -17.99 -7.62 9.63
C GLY A 294 -17.53 -6.44 8.75
N GLU A 295 -17.07 -5.34 9.35
CA GLU A 295 -16.59 -4.14 8.68
C GLU A 295 -15.51 -3.44 9.53
N PRO A 296 -14.59 -2.67 8.94
CA PRO A 296 -13.55 -1.99 9.70
C PRO A 296 -14.13 -0.82 10.52
N SER A 297 -13.61 -0.61 11.73
CA SER A 297 -14.04 0.47 12.64
C SER A 297 -13.57 1.87 12.24
N MET A 298 -12.67 1.96 11.25
CA MET A 298 -12.09 3.19 10.72
C MET A 298 -11.71 3.00 9.25
N ASP A 299 -11.27 4.08 8.59
CA ASP A 299 -10.75 3.96 7.22
C ASP A 299 -9.41 3.20 7.21
N LEU A 300 -9.46 1.95 6.77
CA LEU A 300 -8.30 1.07 6.59
C LEU A 300 -7.92 0.89 5.12
N TRP A 301 -8.48 1.68 4.19
CA TRP A 301 -8.17 1.55 2.77
C TRP A 301 -6.67 1.57 2.42
N PRO A 302 -5.81 2.38 3.06
CA PRO A 302 -4.38 2.37 2.80
C PRO A 302 -3.67 1.03 3.07
N VAL A 303 -4.29 0.14 3.86
CA VAL A 303 -3.73 -1.17 4.26
C VAL A 303 -4.65 -2.34 3.88
N ASP A 304 -5.81 -2.08 3.28
CA ASP A 304 -6.76 -3.09 2.81
C ASP A 304 -6.17 -3.95 1.69
N ILE A 305 -6.32 -5.27 1.76
CA ILE A 305 -5.84 -6.21 0.74
C ILE A 305 -6.44 -5.96 -0.66
N ARG A 306 -7.66 -5.41 -0.73
CA ARG A 306 -8.38 -5.14 -2.00
C ARG A 306 -7.78 -3.98 -2.80
N ARG A 307 -6.73 -3.33 -2.29
CA ARG A 307 -5.97 -2.30 -3.04
C ARG A 307 -5.00 -2.88 -4.08
N PHE A 308 -4.88 -4.21 -4.15
CA PHE A 308 -4.01 -4.91 -5.11
C PHE A 308 -4.80 -5.76 -6.11
N VAL A 309 -4.18 -6.00 -7.27
CA VAL A 309 -4.68 -6.92 -8.29
C VAL A 309 -3.80 -8.17 -8.42
N PRO A 310 -4.33 -9.30 -8.95
CA PRO A 310 -3.56 -10.53 -9.12
C PRO A 310 -2.22 -10.37 -9.87
N ALA A 311 -2.15 -9.44 -10.83
CA ALA A 311 -0.92 -9.16 -11.57
C ALA A 311 0.25 -8.69 -10.68
N GLN A 312 -0.04 -8.15 -9.50
CA GLN A 312 0.97 -7.71 -8.52
C GLN A 312 1.41 -8.82 -7.56
N ASN A 313 0.82 -10.03 -7.65
CA ASN A 313 1.06 -11.14 -6.72
C ASN A 313 1.99 -12.24 -7.27
N THR A 314 2.56 -12.04 -8.47
CA THR A 314 3.48 -13.01 -9.07
C THR A 314 4.84 -12.92 -8.38
N LEU A 315 5.52 -14.06 -8.20
CA LEU A 315 6.84 -14.09 -7.55
C LEU A 315 7.86 -13.21 -8.28
N ARG A 316 7.85 -13.20 -9.61
CA ARG A 316 8.72 -12.34 -10.41
C ARG A 316 8.49 -10.86 -10.08
N THR A 317 7.23 -10.41 -10.14
CA THR A 317 6.86 -9.03 -9.84
C THR A 317 7.27 -8.63 -8.42
N LEU A 318 7.03 -9.50 -7.45
CA LEU A 318 7.33 -9.23 -6.06
C LEU A 318 8.84 -9.21 -5.77
N ARG A 319 9.61 -10.17 -6.33
CA ARG A 319 11.08 -10.19 -6.26
C ARG A 319 11.72 -8.95 -6.86
N GLU A 320 11.15 -8.44 -7.94
CA GLU A 320 11.64 -7.23 -8.61
C GLU A 320 11.32 -5.96 -7.81
N ARG A 321 10.11 -5.87 -7.22
CA ARG A 321 9.64 -4.68 -6.49
C ARG A 321 10.17 -4.55 -5.07
N SER A 322 10.18 -5.64 -4.30
CA SER A 322 10.42 -5.59 -2.85
C SER A 322 11.76 -4.97 -2.45
N PRO A 323 12.88 -5.22 -3.18
CA PRO A 323 14.14 -4.52 -2.94
C PRO A 323 14.06 -3.00 -3.05
N GLU A 324 13.32 -2.50 -4.05
CA GLU A 324 13.11 -1.07 -4.23
C GLU A 324 12.26 -0.51 -3.09
N THR A 325 11.22 -1.23 -2.67
CA THR A 325 10.38 -0.80 -1.54
C THR A 325 11.21 -0.67 -0.25
N LEU A 326 12.04 -1.66 0.07
CA LEU A 326 12.97 -1.60 1.20
C LEU A 326 13.90 -0.37 1.08
N ALA A 327 14.53 -0.19 -0.08
CA ALA A 327 15.45 0.92 -0.31
C ALA A 327 14.79 2.30 -0.16
N LEU A 328 13.48 2.40 -0.45
CA LEU A 328 12.71 3.62 -0.34
C LEU A 328 12.20 3.91 1.08
N HIS A 329 12.31 2.96 2.01
CA HIS A 329 11.75 3.10 3.36
C HIS A 329 12.25 4.37 4.07
N TYR A 330 13.53 4.71 3.93
CA TYR A 330 14.14 5.93 4.50
C TYR A 330 14.31 7.08 3.50
N ALA A 331 13.92 6.90 2.23
CA ALA A 331 14.02 7.96 1.25
C ALA A 331 13.11 9.15 1.60
N VAL A 332 13.49 10.35 1.16
CA VAL A 332 12.59 11.52 1.27
C VAL A 332 11.32 11.24 0.45
N SER A 333 10.16 11.15 1.12
CA SER A 333 8.87 10.90 0.48
C SER A 333 8.33 12.13 -0.27
N PHE A 334 8.97 12.47 -1.40
CA PHE A 334 8.49 13.52 -2.29
C PHE A 334 7.13 13.17 -2.90
N PRO A 335 6.19 14.12 -2.96
CA PRO A 335 4.96 13.95 -3.72
C PRO A 335 5.24 13.58 -5.18
N GLY A 336 4.47 12.64 -5.72
CA GLY A 336 4.60 12.23 -7.12
C GLY A 336 5.77 11.28 -7.41
N ARG A 337 6.54 10.81 -6.41
CA ARG A 337 7.50 9.70 -6.59
C ARG A 337 6.78 8.50 -7.21
N GLN A 338 7.41 7.87 -8.19
CA GLN A 338 6.95 6.62 -8.79
C GLN A 338 8.02 5.57 -8.57
N HIS A 339 7.58 4.34 -8.36
CA HIS A 339 8.49 3.22 -8.38
C HIS A 339 8.97 2.93 -9.81
N GLN A 340 10.19 2.41 -9.92
CA GLN A 340 10.90 2.21 -11.18
C GLN A 340 10.93 0.75 -11.62
N THR A 341 10.91 -0.19 -10.68
CA THR A 341 10.89 -1.64 -10.98
C THR A 341 9.48 -2.14 -11.26
N ALA A 342 9.29 -3.40 -11.69
CA ALA A 342 7.99 -4.06 -11.77
C ALA A 342 6.87 -3.25 -12.48
N ARG A 343 7.25 -2.50 -13.52
CA ARG A 343 6.37 -1.63 -14.34
C ARG A 343 5.76 -2.41 -15.50
N ASN A 344 4.86 -1.76 -16.23
CA ASN A 344 4.27 -2.28 -17.47
C ASN A 344 3.49 -3.59 -17.30
N LEU A 345 2.93 -3.85 -16.11
CA LEU A 345 2.14 -5.07 -15.85
C LEU A 345 0.84 -5.08 -16.67
N ARG A 346 0.25 -3.91 -16.91
CA ARG A 346 -0.97 -3.71 -17.69
C ARG A 346 -0.83 -2.45 -18.53
N LEU A 347 -0.99 -2.58 -19.84
CA LEU A 347 -0.83 -1.48 -20.79
C LEU A 347 -2.13 -1.24 -21.55
N SER A 348 -2.50 0.03 -21.73
CA SER A 348 -3.64 0.35 -22.58
C SER A 348 -3.28 0.09 -24.06
N PRO A 349 -4.27 -0.11 -24.95
CA PRO A 349 -4.02 -0.18 -26.39
C PRO A 349 -3.41 1.10 -26.98
N LEU A 350 -3.41 2.21 -26.23
CA LEU A 350 -2.83 3.48 -26.64
C LEU A 350 -1.40 3.67 -26.13
N HIS A 351 -0.91 2.82 -25.22
CA HIS A 351 0.35 3.03 -24.50
C HIS A 351 1.51 3.43 -25.42
N SER A 352 1.86 2.61 -26.42
CA SER A 352 2.96 2.92 -27.33
C SER A 352 2.74 4.20 -28.15
N ARG A 353 1.49 4.58 -28.46
CA ARG A 353 1.20 5.85 -29.15
C ARG A 353 1.42 7.05 -28.25
N LEU A 354 1.06 6.91 -26.97
CA LEU A 354 1.22 7.97 -25.98
C LEU A 354 2.69 8.13 -25.58
N GLU A 355 3.42 7.03 -25.43
CA GLU A 355 4.87 7.03 -25.24
C GLU A 355 5.58 7.77 -26.38
N ASN A 356 5.26 7.44 -27.64
CA ASN A 356 5.80 8.15 -28.81
C ASN A 356 5.38 9.64 -28.87
N ALA A 357 4.30 10.03 -28.20
CA ALA A 357 3.88 11.42 -28.06
C ALA A 357 4.55 12.13 -26.86
N GLY A 358 5.50 11.46 -26.18
CA GLY A 358 6.23 11.99 -25.04
C GLY A 358 5.48 11.88 -23.71
N ALA A 359 4.54 10.93 -23.57
CA ALA A 359 3.90 10.68 -22.28
C ALA A 359 4.92 10.22 -21.23
N GLU A 360 4.86 10.84 -20.07
CA GLU A 360 5.49 10.32 -18.86
C GLU A 360 4.43 9.62 -18.01
N PHE A 361 4.74 8.41 -17.53
CA PHE A 361 3.76 7.49 -16.97
C PHE A 361 3.89 7.32 -15.45
N ALA A 362 2.75 7.33 -14.78
CA ALA A 362 2.59 6.78 -13.44
C ALA A 362 1.92 5.41 -13.46
N GLU A 363 2.21 4.64 -12.43
CA GLU A 363 1.64 3.31 -12.22
C GLU A 363 0.50 3.35 -11.20
N ARG A 364 -0.59 2.65 -11.50
CA ARG A 364 -1.64 2.33 -10.52
C ARG A 364 -2.31 1.00 -10.85
N MET A 365 -2.37 0.07 -9.90
CA MET A 365 -3.03 -1.25 -10.07
C MET A 365 -2.48 -2.05 -11.26
N GLY A 366 -1.18 -1.96 -11.49
CA GLY A 366 -0.41 -2.49 -12.62
C GLY A 366 -0.49 -1.67 -13.90
N TRP A 367 -1.36 -0.65 -13.97
CA TRP A 367 -1.57 0.13 -15.20
C TRP A 367 -0.59 1.29 -15.34
N GLU A 368 -0.03 1.42 -16.55
CA GLU A 368 0.68 2.63 -16.98
C GLU A 368 -0.31 3.71 -17.43
N ARG A 369 -0.21 4.89 -16.81
CA ARG A 369 -1.11 6.03 -17.05
C ARG A 369 -0.31 7.30 -17.30
N PRO A 370 -0.53 8.01 -18.44
CA PRO A 370 0.10 9.30 -18.66
C PRO A 370 -0.24 10.27 -17.53
N ARG A 371 0.78 10.90 -16.95
CA ARG A 371 0.65 12.01 -15.99
C ARG A 371 0.73 13.37 -16.68
N TRP A 372 1.57 13.46 -17.69
CA TRP A 372 1.81 14.63 -18.53
C TRP A 372 2.56 14.22 -19.80
N PHE A 373 2.62 15.12 -20.77
CA PHE A 373 3.31 14.94 -22.04
C PHE A 373 4.44 15.96 -22.18
N ASN A 374 5.63 15.49 -22.59
CA ASN A 374 6.80 16.30 -22.89
C ASN A 374 7.37 15.93 -24.27
N PRO A 375 6.64 16.22 -25.36
CA PRO A 375 7.04 15.82 -26.71
C PRO A 375 8.36 16.44 -27.17
N GLU A 376 8.76 17.57 -26.57
CA GLU A 376 10.00 18.29 -26.89
C GLU A 376 11.17 17.90 -25.99
N ASN A 377 10.99 16.94 -25.05
CA ASN A 377 11.99 16.55 -24.05
C ASN A 377 12.58 17.76 -23.31
N LYS A 378 11.74 18.74 -22.95
CA LYS A 378 12.14 19.91 -22.17
C LYS A 378 12.67 19.44 -20.80
N PRO A 379 13.77 20.00 -20.28
CA PRO A 379 14.23 19.69 -18.93
C PRO A 379 13.16 20.00 -17.88
N THR A 380 12.83 19.03 -17.03
CA THR A 380 11.83 19.17 -15.96
C THR A 380 12.53 19.23 -14.60
N ALA A 381 13.20 20.35 -14.30
CA ALA A 381 13.84 20.58 -13.00
C ALA A 381 12.99 21.52 -12.12
N PRO A 382 12.89 21.26 -10.80
CA PRO A 382 13.33 20.04 -10.11
C PRO A 382 12.39 18.85 -10.43
N GLU A 383 12.95 17.65 -10.60
CA GLU A 383 12.18 16.43 -10.92
C GLU A 383 11.31 15.98 -9.74
N LEU A 384 11.84 15.92 -8.51
CA LEU A 384 11.08 15.64 -7.30
C LEU A 384 11.36 16.72 -6.26
N SER A 385 10.30 17.33 -5.73
CA SER A 385 10.40 18.40 -4.74
C SER A 385 9.10 18.51 -3.94
N PHE A 386 9.16 19.13 -2.76
CA PHE A 386 7.97 19.59 -2.04
C PHE A 386 7.37 20.87 -2.64
N GLU A 387 8.15 21.57 -3.45
CA GLU A 387 7.74 22.78 -4.15
C GLU A 387 6.97 22.44 -5.45
N LYS A 388 6.68 23.49 -6.21
CA LYS A 388 6.10 23.38 -7.55
C LYS A 388 6.95 22.46 -8.44
N PRO A 389 6.40 21.37 -9.00
CA PRO A 389 7.18 20.39 -9.75
C PRO A 389 7.63 20.92 -11.13
N GLY A 390 8.72 20.37 -11.66
CA GLY A 390 9.33 20.78 -12.93
C GLY A 390 8.41 20.66 -14.16
N TRP A 391 7.40 19.78 -14.13
CA TRP A 391 6.41 19.61 -15.21
C TRP A 391 5.19 20.55 -15.10
N HIS A 392 5.17 21.49 -14.16
CA HIS A 392 3.99 22.34 -13.98
C HIS A 392 3.63 23.17 -15.22
N SER A 393 4.61 23.65 -15.99
CA SER A 393 4.35 24.39 -17.24
C SER A 393 3.68 23.50 -18.29
N LEU A 394 4.09 22.23 -18.40
CA LEU A 394 3.47 21.24 -19.28
C LEU A 394 2.00 21.01 -18.88
N HIS A 395 1.73 20.84 -17.58
CA HIS A 395 0.35 20.79 -17.08
C HIS A 395 -0.46 22.04 -17.40
N ALA A 396 0.14 23.23 -17.31
CA ALA A 396 -0.53 24.47 -17.67
C ALA A 396 -0.86 24.56 -19.17
N GLU A 397 0.01 24.05 -20.04
CA GLU A 397 -0.22 23.93 -21.47
C GLU A 397 -1.36 22.94 -21.78
N GLU A 398 -1.33 21.74 -21.18
CA GLU A 398 -2.41 20.74 -21.31
C GLU A 398 -3.75 21.27 -20.80
N HIS A 399 -3.75 21.95 -19.65
CA HIS A 399 -4.94 22.59 -19.11
C HIS A 399 -5.50 23.66 -20.05
N ARG A 400 -4.64 24.52 -20.61
CA ARG A 400 -5.05 25.53 -21.59
C ARG A 400 -5.64 24.87 -22.84
N ALA A 401 -4.99 23.84 -23.37
CA ALA A 401 -5.50 23.09 -24.51
C ALA A 401 -6.88 22.47 -24.23
N ALA A 402 -7.11 21.93 -23.03
CA ALA A 402 -8.40 21.40 -22.62
C ALA A 402 -9.49 22.48 -22.53
N ARG A 403 -9.13 23.71 -22.14
CA ARG A 403 -10.07 24.83 -22.00
C ARG A 403 -10.38 25.53 -23.32
N GLU A 404 -9.40 25.67 -24.19
CA GLU A 404 -9.47 26.53 -25.37
C GLU A 404 -9.56 25.73 -26.69
N ALA A 405 -9.22 24.44 -26.67
CA ALA A 405 -9.16 23.61 -27.86
C ALA A 405 -9.90 22.26 -27.67
N VAL A 406 -9.20 21.15 -27.87
CA VAL A 406 -9.68 19.80 -27.64
C VAL A 406 -8.49 18.93 -27.22
N VAL A 407 -8.68 18.08 -26.23
CA VAL A 407 -7.68 17.13 -25.72
C VAL A 407 -8.26 15.73 -25.67
N LEU A 408 -7.39 14.74 -25.75
CA LEU A 408 -7.73 13.33 -25.58
C LEU A 408 -7.06 12.83 -24.30
N PHE A 409 -7.86 12.22 -23.42
CA PHE A 409 -7.36 11.52 -22.23
C PHE A 409 -7.52 10.02 -22.42
N ASP A 410 -6.45 9.27 -22.17
CA ASP A 410 -6.54 7.82 -22.01
C ASP A 410 -7.09 7.49 -20.62
N GLN A 411 -8.34 7.05 -20.57
CA GLN A 411 -9.03 6.60 -19.36
C GLN A 411 -9.27 5.09 -19.38
N SER A 412 -8.56 4.35 -20.23
CA SER A 412 -8.67 2.89 -20.35
C SER A 412 -8.40 2.17 -19.02
N THR A 413 -7.76 2.84 -18.07
CA THR A 413 -7.40 2.27 -16.77
C THR A 413 -8.48 2.41 -15.70
N PHE A 414 -9.57 3.14 -15.94
CA PHE A 414 -10.71 3.13 -15.02
C PHE A 414 -11.28 1.72 -14.89
N GLY A 415 -11.67 1.34 -13.67
CA GLY A 415 -12.30 0.06 -13.40
C GLY A 415 -13.63 -0.04 -14.15
N LYS A 416 -13.92 -1.19 -14.75
CA LYS A 416 -15.15 -1.43 -15.50
C LYS A 416 -15.77 -2.73 -15.04
N LEU A 417 -16.92 -2.65 -14.40
CA LEU A 417 -17.64 -3.82 -13.90
C LEU A 417 -18.92 -4.00 -14.72
N LEU A 418 -19.04 -5.16 -15.35
CA LEU A 418 -20.25 -5.59 -16.04
C LEU A 418 -21.13 -6.34 -15.02
N VAL A 419 -22.26 -5.74 -14.66
CA VAL A 419 -23.24 -6.30 -13.72
C VAL A 419 -24.44 -6.79 -14.52
N GLN A 420 -24.74 -8.09 -14.42
CA GLN A 420 -25.74 -8.75 -15.26
C GLN A 420 -26.63 -9.69 -14.46
N GLY A 421 -27.88 -9.84 -14.90
CA GLY A 421 -28.86 -10.79 -14.34
C GLY A 421 -30.19 -10.12 -14.04
N ARG A 422 -31.26 -10.91 -13.96
CA ARG A 422 -32.64 -10.42 -13.79
C ARG A 422 -32.84 -9.53 -12.55
N ASP A 423 -31.99 -9.71 -11.55
CA ASP A 423 -32.06 -8.98 -10.27
C ASP A 423 -31.08 -7.79 -10.22
N ALA A 424 -30.27 -7.56 -11.27
CA ALA A 424 -29.19 -6.57 -11.29
C ALA A 424 -29.66 -5.14 -10.99
N GLU A 425 -30.79 -4.71 -11.56
CA GLU A 425 -31.35 -3.39 -11.28
C GLU A 425 -31.71 -3.24 -9.80
N SER A 426 -32.43 -4.22 -9.25
CA SER A 426 -32.90 -4.17 -7.86
C SER A 426 -31.75 -4.16 -6.85
N VAL A 427 -30.69 -4.93 -7.13
CA VAL A 427 -29.46 -4.94 -6.33
C VAL A 427 -28.77 -3.59 -6.40
N LEU A 428 -28.54 -3.06 -7.60
CA LEU A 428 -27.89 -1.76 -7.76
C LEU A 428 -28.73 -0.63 -7.15
N GLN A 429 -30.06 -0.70 -7.28
CA GLN A 429 -30.98 0.26 -6.68
C GLN A 429 -30.92 0.27 -5.15
N ARG A 430 -30.60 -0.88 -4.53
CA ARG A 430 -30.39 -1.02 -3.08
C ARG A 430 -29.02 -0.53 -2.63
N LEU A 431 -27.97 -0.76 -3.42
CA LEU A 431 -26.59 -0.41 -3.05
C LEU A 431 -26.21 1.03 -3.37
N CYS A 432 -26.85 1.63 -4.37
CA CYS A 432 -26.53 2.96 -4.86
C CYS A 432 -27.46 4.03 -4.28
N ALA A 433 -26.91 5.21 -4.01
CA ALA A 433 -27.67 6.35 -3.47
C ALA A 433 -28.60 7.03 -4.49
N ASN A 434 -28.33 6.89 -5.79
CA ASN A 434 -29.14 7.49 -6.85
C ASN A 434 -30.19 6.49 -7.41
N ASP A 435 -31.13 7.01 -8.18
CA ASP A 435 -32.19 6.24 -8.81
C ASP A 435 -31.68 5.56 -10.10
N ILE A 436 -31.41 4.25 -10.00
CA ILE A 436 -30.85 3.40 -11.06
C ILE A 436 -31.90 3.09 -12.15
N SER A 437 -33.20 3.14 -11.82
CA SER A 437 -34.26 2.95 -12.80
C SER A 437 -34.20 3.99 -13.93
N LYS A 438 -33.62 5.16 -13.65
CA LYS A 438 -33.42 6.25 -14.63
C LYS A 438 -32.28 6.02 -15.61
N ALA A 439 -31.52 4.92 -15.50
CA ALA A 439 -30.35 4.65 -16.35
C ALA A 439 -30.67 4.31 -17.81
N ASP A 440 -31.95 4.19 -18.21
CA ASP A 440 -32.28 3.97 -19.63
C ASP A 440 -31.80 5.14 -20.49
N ARG A 441 -30.81 4.85 -21.37
CA ARG A 441 -30.08 5.82 -22.22
C ARG A 441 -29.43 6.98 -21.45
N ARG A 442 -29.39 6.91 -20.11
CA ARG A 442 -28.80 7.91 -19.25
C ARG A 442 -27.60 7.34 -18.54
N VAL A 443 -26.67 8.23 -18.25
CA VAL A 443 -25.56 7.95 -17.37
C VAL A 443 -25.98 8.36 -15.97
N VAL A 444 -25.74 7.52 -14.97
CA VAL A 444 -26.08 7.79 -13.57
C VAL A 444 -24.79 7.85 -12.77
N TYR A 445 -24.43 9.03 -12.27
CA TYR A 445 -23.41 9.17 -11.24
C TYR A 445 -24.03 8.88 -9.87
N THR A 446 -23.39 8.02 -9.08
CA THR A 446 -23.91 7.60 -7.79
C THR A 446 -22.80 7.19 -6.83
N ALA A 447 -23.04 7.37 -5.55
CA ALA A 447 -22.28 6.70 -4.50
C ALA A 447 -22.79 5.27 -4.30
N MET A 448 -21.89 4.36 -3.90
CA MET A 448 -22.23 3.15 -3.15
C MET A 448 -21.93 3.41 -1.68
N LEU A 449 -22.93 3.21 -0.83
CA LEU A 449 -22.83 3.52 0.60
C LEU A 449 -22.83 2.26 1.44
N ASN A 450 -22.16 2.31 2.59
CA ASN A 450 -22.33 1.32 3.65
C ASN A 450 -23.56 1.64 4.52
N LYS A 451 -23.87 0.73 5.46
CA LYS A 451 -25.03 0.84 6.34
C LYS A 451 -25.01 2.08 7.27
N HIS A 452 -23.84 2.70 7.46
CA HIS A 452 -23.67 3.93 8.24
C HIS A 452 -23.80 5.20 7.39
N GLY A 453 -24.05 5.07 6.08
CA GLY A 453 -24.08 6.19 5.13
C GLY A 453 -22.70 6.69 4.70
N GLY A 454 -21.63 5.97 5.05
CA GLY A 454 -20.27 6.23 4.58
C GLY A 454 -20.06 5.78 3.14
N TYR A 455 -19.18 6.46 2.41
CA TYR A 455 -18.84 6.11 1.04
C TYR A 455 -17.96 4.88 0.99
N GLU A 456 -18.42 3.83 0.31
CA GLU A 456 -17.57 2.72 -0.09
C GLU A 456 -16.89 3.02 -1.43
N SER A 457 -17.60 3.69 -2.34
CA SER A 457 -17.11 4.12 -3.64
C SER A 457 -18.04 5.17 -4.25
N ASP A 458 -17.56 5.87 -5.26
CA ASP A 458 -18.37 6.68 -6.17
C ASP A 458 -18.09 6.23 -7.61
N LEU A 459 -19.15 6.06 -8.39
CA LEU A 459 -19.03 5.49 -9.72
C LEU A 459 -20.11 6.01 -10.67
N THR A 460 -19.90 5.71 -11.93
CA THR A 460 -20.82 6.04 -13.00
C THR A 460 -21.39 4.76 -13.59
N LEU A 461 -22.72 4.69 -13.75
CA LEU A 461 -23.41 3.52 -14.27
C LEU A 461 -24.16 3.86 -15.57
N MET A 462 -24.14 2.91 -16.50
CA MET A 462 -24.88 2.94 -17.76
C MET A 462 -25.66 1.64 -17.96
N ARG A 463 -26.94 1.73 -18.32
CA ARG A 463 -27.72 0.54 -18.70
C ARG A 463 -27.35 0.13 -20.13
N LEU A 464 -26.86 -1.09 -20.31
CA LEU A 464 -26.50 -1.62 -21.62
C LEU A 464 -27.70 -2.28 -22.31
N ASP A 465 -28.51 -3.01 -21.53
CA ASP A 465 -29.71 -3.75 -21.92
C ASP A 465 -30.64 -3.86 -20.69
N ALA A 466 -31.81 -4.51 -20.80
CA ALA A 466 -32.79 -4.67 -19.73
C ALA A 466 -32.15 -5.12 -18.40
N ASP A 467 -31.33 -6.17 -18.46
CA ASP A 467 -30.73 -6.83 -17.29
C ASP A 467 -29.19 -6.70 -17.25
N SER A 468 -28.63 -5.65 -17.87
CA SER A 468 -27.19 -5.48 -18.00
C SER A 468 -26.75 -4.04 -17.78
N PHE A 469 -25.75 -3.85 -16.92
CA PHE A 469 -25.21 -2.54 -16.57
C PHE A 469 -23.69 -2.52 -16.66
N LEU A 470 -23.13 -1.41 -17.12
CA LEU A 470 -21.70 -1.14 -17.07
C LEU A 470 -21.43 -0.06 -16.03
N LEU A 471 -20.70 -0.43 -15.00
CA LEU A 471 -20.21 0.48 -13.97
C LEU A 471 -18.78 0.88 -14.33
N VAL A 472 -18.49 2.17 -14.26
CA VAL A 472 -17.15 2.75 -14.45
C VAL A 472 -16.74 3.38 -13.13
N THR A 473 -15.65 2.88 -12.55
CA THR A 473 -15.10 3.29 -11.24
C THR A 473 -13.63 3.70 -11.37
N GLY A 474 -13.07 4.28 -10.30
CA GLY A 474 -11.66 4.67 -10.25
C GLY A 474 -10.71 3.49 -10.52
N THR A 475 -9.53 3.77 -11.09
CA THR A 475 -8.51 2.75 -11.41
C THR A 475 -8.12 1.88 -10.22
N GLY A 476 -8.15 2.45 -9.01
CA GLY A 476 -7.81 1.78 -7.75
C GLY A 476 -8.96 0.99 -7.11
N GLN A 477 -10.18 1.06 -7.63
CA GLN A 477 -11.38 0.54 -6.98
C GLN A 477 -11.98 -0.78 -7.52
N PRO A 478 -11.61 -1.34 -8.70
CA PRO A 478 -12.41 -2.42 -9.30
C PRO A 478 -12.48 -3.68 -8.42
N VAL A 479 -11.43 -4.00 -7.67
CA VAL A 479 -11.42 -5.14 -6.75
C VAL A 479 -12.36 -4.92 -5.57
N ARG A 480 -12.28 -3.75 -4.91
CA ARG A 480 -13.18 -3.37 -3.80
C ARG A 480 -14.63 -3.30 -4.25
N ASP A 481 -14.90 -2.64 -5.36
CA ASP A 481 -16.28 -2.42 -5.84
C ASP A 481 -16.94 -3.74 -6.26
N LYS A 482 -16.19 -4.61 -6.95
CA LYS A 482 -16.67 -5.96 -7.30
C LYS A 482 -16.95 -6.77 -6.04
N ASP A 483 -16.03 -6.76 -5.08
CA ASP A 483 -16.18 -7.46 -3.80
C ASP A 483 -17.39 -6.94 -3.01
N TRP A 484 -17.56 -5.62 -2.92
CA TRP A 484 -18.68 -4.96 -2.26
C TRP A 484 -20.03 -5.41 -2.83
N ILE A 485 -20.19 -5.36 -4.15
CA ILE A 485 -21.44 -5.78 -4.80
C ILE A 485 -21.70 -7.27 -4.52
N ARG A 486 -20.70 -8.13 -4.70
CA ARG A 486 -20.83 -9.59 -4.48
C ARG A 486 -21.14 -9.96 -3.03
N ARG A 487 -20.58 -9.22 -2.07
CA ARG A 487 -20.81 -9.48 -0.63
C ARG A 487 -22.21 -9.14 -0.17
N ASN A 488 -22.84 -8.17 -0.85
CA ASN A 488 -24.16 -7.66 -0.52
C ASN A 488 -25.29 -8.25 -1.39
N LEU A 489 -25.02 -9.36 -2.11
CA LEU A 489 -26.06 -10.15 -2.76
C LEU A 489 -26.79 -11.00 -1.72
N ASN A 490 -28.13 -11.06 -1.83
CA ASN A 490 -28.95 -12.01 -1.10
C ASN A 490 -28.85 -13.40 -1.78
N PRO A 491 -29.04 -14.52 -1.05
CA PRO A 491 -28.84 -15.87 -1.59
C PRO A 491 -29.70 -16.24 -2.82
N ASP A 492 -30.85 -15.60 -3.00
CA ASP A 492 -31.83 -15.82 -4.06
C ASP A 492 -31.71 -14.84 -5.24
N GLU A 493 -30.87 -13.81 -5.11
CA GLU A 493 -30.62 -12.82 -6.18
C GLU A 493 -29.70 -13.42 -7.26
N PHE A 494 -30.15 -13.38 -8.51
CA PHE A 494 -29.39 -13.85 -9.67
C PHE A 494 -28.65 -12.68 -10.32
N VAL A 495 -27.43 -12.41 -9.84
CA VAL A 495 -26.54 -11.36 -10.37
C VAL A 495 -25.11 -11.89 -10.54
N THR A 496 -24.49 -11.55 -11.66
CA THR A 496 -23.06 -11.75 -11.93
C THR A 496 -22.36 -10.41 -12.03
N VAL A 497 -21.16 -10.29 -11.44
CA VAL A 497 -20.31 -9.10 -11.53
C VAL A 497 -18.96 -9.50 -12.11
N THR A 498 -18.67 -9.01 -13.32
CA THR A 498 -17.44 -9.33 -14.05
C THR A 498 -16.59 -8.07 -14.19
N ASP A 499 -15.32 -8.16 -13.80
CA ASP A 499 -14.34 -7.12 -14.11
C ASP A 499 -13.94 -7.23 -15.59
N VAL A 500 -14.41 -6.28 -16.40
CA VAL A 500 -14.12 -6.15 -17.83
C VAL A 500 -13.17 -4.99 -18.12
N THR A 501 -12.40 -4.53 -17.11
CA THR A 501 -11.50 -3.37 -17.21
C THR A 501 -10.51 -3.52 -18.36
N GLY A 502 -9.90 -4.70 -18.51
CA GLY A 502 -8.94 -5.00 -19.58
C GLY A 502 -9.56 -5.22 -20.95
N SER A 503 -10.88 -5.38 -21.04
CA SER A 503 -11.59 -5.63 -22.31
C SER A 503 -11.97 -4.35 -23.05
N TYR A 504 -11.88 -3.18 -22.40
CA TYR A 504 -12.31 -1.90 -22.95
C TYR A 504 -11.22 -0.83 -22.81
N ALA A 505 -10.89 -0.19 -23.93
CA ALA A 505 -10.22 1.11 -23.92
C ALA A 505 -11.25 2.23 -23.73
N VAL A 506 -10.84 3.35 -23.12
CA VAL A 506 -11.67 4.54 -22.96
C VAL A 506 -10.86 5.76 -23.37
N ILE A 507 -11.40 6.52 -24.31
CA ILE A 507 -10.84 7.79 -24.75
C ILE A 507 -11.83 8.87 -24.38
N SER A 508 -11.42 9.77 -23.49
CA SER A 508 -12.20 10.95 -23.17
C SER A 508 -11.77 12.10 -24.07
N ILE A 509 -12.73 12.68 -24.79
CA ILE A 509 -12.53 13.84 -25.67
C ILE A 509 -13.15 15.04 -24.98
N ALA A 510 -12.32 16.00 -24.57
CA ALA A 510 -12.75 17.13 -23.77
C ALA A 510 -12.28 18.46 -24.38
N GLY A 511 -13.08 19.51 -24.18
CA GLY A 511 -12.81 20.87 -24.64
C GLY A 511 -13.84 21.41 -25.64
N PRO A 512 -13.87 22.73 -25.89
CA PRO A 512 -14.88 23.38 -26.72
C PRO A 512 -14.95 22.84 -28.16
N ASN A 513 -13.84 22.32 -28.69
CA ASN A 513 -13.78 21.78 -30.06
C ASN A 513 -14.09 20.28 -30.18
N SER A 514 -14.52 19.61 -29.10
CA SER A 514 -14.78 18.16 -29.08
C SER A 514 -15.78 17.70 -30.16
N ARG A 515 -16.88 18.43 -30.33
CA ARG A 515 -17.89 18.12 -31.38
C ARG A 515 -17.33 18.27 -32.78
N LYS A 516 -16.54 19.32 -33.02
CA LYS A 516 -15.89 19.58 -34.31
C LYS A 516 -14.91 18.48 -34.66
N LEU A 517 -14.24 17.90 -33.67
CA LEU A 517 -13.39 16.72 -33.87
C LEU A 517 -14.24 15.48 -34.20
N LEU A 518 -15.26 15.19 -33.39
CA LEU A 518 -16.13 14.02 -33.58
C LEU A 518 -16.85 14.02 -34.93
N SER A 519 -17.33 15.17 -35.41
CA SER A 519 -18.00 15.28 -36.71
C SER A 519 -17.09 14.98 -37.91
N ARG A 520 -15.77 14.89 -37.72
CA ARG A 520 -14.82 14.50 -38.78
C ARG A 520 -14.71 12.99 -38.94
N VAL A 521 -15.12 12.24 -37.91
CA VAL A 521 -14.92 10.79 -37.81
C VAL A 521 -16.23 10.04 -37.56
N SER A 522 -17.36 10.74 -37.51
CA SER A 522 -18.68 10.16 -37.22
C SER A 522 -19.76 10.97 -37.91
N LEU A 523 -20.79 10.27 -38.41
CA LEU A 523 -21.99 10.88 -39.00
C LEU A 523 -23.12 11.09 -37.97
N ASP A 524 -22.94 10.64 -36.73
CA ASP A 524 -23.92 10.79 -35.66
C ASP A 524 -24.15 12.27 -35.25
N ASP A 525 -25.34 12.58 -34.74
CA ASP A 525 -25.67 13.94 -34.26
C ASP A 525 -25.14 14.21 -32.85
N PHE A 526 -24.06 15.00 -32.73
CA PHE A 526 -23.47 15.41 -31.46
C PHE A 526 -24.00 16.75 -30.92
N SER A 527 -25.06 17.32 -31.50
CA SER A 527 -25.70 18.54 -31.01
C SER A 527 -26.24 18.35 -29.58
N ASN A 528 -26.60 19.44 -28.91
CA ASN A 528 -27.23 19.34 -27.58
C ASN A 528 -28.56 18.58 -27.61
N TYR A 529 -29.26 18.57 -28.74
CA TYR A 529 -30.50 17.85 -28.92
C TYR A 529 -30.25 16.38 -29.26
N GLY A 530 -29.34 16.11 -30.21
CA GLY A 530 -29.01 14.76 -30.65
C GLY A 530 -28.25 13.92 -29.63
N PHE A 531 -27.42 14.55 -28.79
CA PHE A 531 -26.69 13.86 -27.73
C PHE A 531 -26.65 14.71 -26.43
N PRO A 532 -27.73 14.71 -25.64
CA PRO A 532 -27.85 15.51 -24.42
C PRO A 532 -26.83 15.15 -23.34
N TYR A 533 -26.65 16.06 -22.38
CA TYR A 533 -25.79 15.82 -21.21
C TYR A 533 -26.31 14.64 -20.36
N TYR A 534 -25.40 13.85 -19.78
CA TYR A 534 -25.71 12.65 -18.99
C TYR A 534 -26.48 11.58 -19.77
N THR A 535 -26.19 11.44 -21.06
CA THR A 535 -26.73 10.34 -21.89
C THR A 535 -25.61 9.49 -22.47
N HIS A 536 -25.94 8.26 -22.84
CA HIS A 536 -25.05 7.38 -23.58
C HIS A 536 -25.77 6.70 -24.73
N ARG A 537 -25.03 6.37 -25.79
CA ARG A 537 -25.52 5.55 -26.90
C ARG A 537 -24.36 4.92 -27.67
N THR A 538 -24.67 3.98 -28.55
CA THR A 538 -23.71 3.50 -29.54
C THR A 538 -23.64 4.51 -30.68
N ILE A 539 -22.43 4.86 -31.11
CA ILE A 539 -22.14 5.73 -32.25
C ILE A 539 -21.10 5.07 -33.15
N GLU A 540 -21.02 5.52 -34.39
CA GLU A 540 -19.93 5.17 -35.30
C GLU A 540 -18.76 6.14 -35.08
N VAL A 541 -17.53 5.63 -34.98
CA VAL A 541 -16.29 6.43 -35.01
C VAL A 541 -15.30 5.74 -35.94
N GLY A 542 -15.13 6.31 -37.13
CA GLY A 542 -14.44 5.64 -38.24
C GLY A 542 -15.14 4.31 -38.56
N PRO A 543 -14.40 3.19 -38.73
CA PRO A 543 -15.02 1.90 -38.98
C PRO A 543 -15.54 1.18 -37.71
N ALA A 544 -15.47 1.80 -36.53
CA ALA A 544 -15.78 1.14 -35.26
C ALA A 544 -17.10 1.63 -34.66
N MET A 545 -17.90 0.70 -34.13
CA MET A 545 -19.02 1.04 -33.25
C MET A 545 -18.53 1.17 -31.82
N VAL A 546 -18.76 2.31 -31.19
CA VAL A 546 -18.32 2.60 -29.82
C VAL A 546 -19.49 3.06 -28.97
N ARG A 547 -19.46 2.74 -27.67
CA ARG A 547 -20.38 3.34 -26.71
C ARG A 547 -19.82 4.69 -26.29
N ALA A 548 -20.53 5.76 -26.60
CA ALA A 548 -20.20 7.10 -26.16
C ALA A 548 -21.10 7.50 -24.99
N ALA A 549 -20.51 8.17 -24.01
CA ALA A 549 -21.19 8.81 -22.89
C ALA A 549 -20.81 10.29 -22.86
N ARG A 550 -21.79 11.18 -22.66
CA ARG A 550 -21.55 12.62 -22.53
C ARG A 550 -21.70 13.04 -21.07
N LEU A 551 -20.57 13.30 -20.41
CA LEU A 551 -20.45 13.63 -18.99
C LEU A 551 -19.86 15.01 -18.73
#